data_AF-A0A0W0VSE1-F1
#
_entry.id   AF-A0A0W0VSE1-F1
#
_cell.length_a   1.000
_cell.length_b   1.000
_cell.length_c   1.000
_cell.angle_alpha   90.00
_cell.angle_beta   90.00
_cell.angle_gamma   90.00
#
_symmetry.space_group_name_H-M   'P 1'
#
loop_
_entity.id
_entity.type
_entity.pdbx_description
1 polymer ?
#
loop_
_entity_poly.entity_id
_entity_poly.type
_entity_poly.pdbx_seq_one_letter_code
_entity_poly.pdbx_strand_id
1 'polypeptide(L)'
;MKEKALIPLKPVHQTGHNCKTTAIAAVDQYFASQLGFEPIPLHKKMSHVISVRELAKEKGSIQGELLDVCQFTEIFADIGYETELVDFHGDYDSFKKNITDNISEGNLLVACFAVDLATGNPTNQYIHDRPNEHAAVIHGFDKDAETLTMTHWDKQRTTSMRDFYHSSMKLPKERKPEYYRNVKHENPVMKYDLIKPTLFDKILASKTIKKSIIPQKGSGFHARLLVIKKPELKTILNARKKLLNAKRLKNLEKIDALFKALKEKTDKLIRKGEKGNLRHAAYQRVSQTALQLNNELTHAKKLFDNHEVTFDVFKRTCEKAIKKASPEFKQHRGWHSLNPILRGILGILAALTIVPALTVAVAGNQGYLGTFFHTPKTDAAEKLASFAWGLEKIR
;
A
#
# COMPACT_ATOMS: atom_id res chain seq x y z
N MET A 1 -18.74 -28.07 29.64
CA MET A 1 -18.21 -26.68 29.55
C MET A 1 -18.67 -26.13 28.21
N LYS A 2 -19.14 -24.88 28.15
CA LYS A 2 -19.49 -24.24 26.87
C LYS A 2 -18.21 -23.99 26.08
N GLU A 3 -18.09 -24.56 24.89
CA GLU A 3 -16.92 -24.42 24.03
C GLU A 3 -17.14 -23.22 23.11
N LYS A 4 -16.79 -22.04 23.61
CA LYS A 4 -16.88 -20.76 22.91
C LYS A 4 -15.53 -20.05 22.99
N ALA A 5 -15.07 -19.51 21.87
CA ALA A 5 -13.88 -18.67 21.83
C ALA A 5 -14.15 -17.40 21.01
N LEU A 6 -13.58 -16.28 21.46
CA LEU A 6 -13.66 -15.00 20.76
C LEU A 6 -12.34 -14.27 20.90
N ILE A 7 -11.71 -13.97 19.76
CA ILE A 7 -10.56 -13.09 19.65
C ILE A 7 -11.10 -11.65 19.50
N PRO A 8 -10.70 -10.68 20.34
CA PRO A 8 -11.24 -9.31 20.33
C PRO A 8 -10.64 -8.47 19.20
N LEU A 9 -10.99 -8.80 17.97
CA LEU A 9 -10.54 -8.11 16.76
C LEU A 9 -11.34 -6.80 16.57
N LYS A 10 -10.63 -5.69 16.36
CA LYS A 10 -11.25 -4.40 16.06
C LYS A 10 -11.45 -4.23 14.55
N PRO A 11 -12.63 -3.79 14.07
CA PRO A 11 -12.83 -3.52 12.66
C PRO A 11 -11.94 -2.39 12.12
N VAL A 12 -11.45 -2.57 10.89
CA VAL A 12 -10.73 -1.54 10.12
C VAL A 12 -11.68 -0.89 9.14
N HIS A 13 -11.73 0.45 9.13
CA HIS A 13 -12.58 1.20 8.20
C HIS A 13 -12.28 0.89 6.73
N GLN A 14 -13.30 0.48 5.98
CA GLN A 14 -13.26 0.15 4.57
C GLN A 14 -13.74 1.33 3.71
N THR A 15 -13.05 1.59 2.60
CA THR A 15 -13.49 2.57 1.59
C THR A 15 -13.47 1.97 0.18
N GLY A 16 -14.65 1.86 -0.43
CA GLY A 16 -14.82 1.30 -1.78
C GLY A 16 -14.57 -0.22 -1.85
N HIS A 17 -14.07 -0.68 -3.00
CA HIS A 17 -13.82 -2.09 -3.30
C HIS A 17 -12.42 -2.52 -2.86
N ASN A 18 -12.21 -2.66 -1.55
CA ASN A 18 -10.92 -3.05 -0.98
C ASN A 18 -11.04 -3.98 0.24
N CYS A 19 -12.16 -4.70 0.35
CA CYS A 19 -12.49 -5.55 1.49
C CYS A 19 -11.43 -6.58 1.86
N LYS A 20 -10.78 -7.16 0.85
CA LYS A 20 -9.71 -8.15 1.00
C LYS A 20 -8.47 -7.53 1.65
N THR A 21 -8.06 -6.35 1.21
CA THR A 21 -6.98 -5.61 1.86
C THR A 21 -7.37 -5.08 3.23
N THR A 22 -8.65 -4.76 3.46
CA THR A 22 -9.16 -4.40 4.79
C THR A 22 -9.05 -5.59 5.75
N ALA A 23 -9.39 -6.81 5.31
CA ALA A 23 -9.23 -8.02 6.11
C ALA A 23 -7.76 -8.24 6.49
N ILE A 24 -6.82 -8.10 5.54
CA ILE A 24 -5.37 -8.18 5.82
C ILE A 24 -4.95 -7.12 6.85
N ALA A 25 -5.39 -5.86 6.69
CA ALA A 25 -5.08 -4.79 7.62
C ALA A 25 -5.66 -5.03 9.03
N ALA A 26 -6.85 -5.63 9.13
CA ALA A 26 -7.49 -5.95 10.40
C ALA A 26 -6.75 -7.06 11.15
N VAL A 27 -6.33 -8.12 10.44
CA VAL A 27 -5.46 -9.16 10.99
C VAL A 27 -4.15 -8.56 11.49
N ASP A 28 -3.51 -7.71 10.68
CA ASP A 28 -2.24 -7.09 11.05
C ASP A 28 -2.37 -6.15 12.25
N GLN A 29 -3.43 -5.34 12.30
CA GLN A 29 -3.73 -4.47 13.43
C GLN A 29 -3.94 -5.26 14.73
N TYR A 30 -4.63 -6.41 14.65
CA TYR A 30 -4.84 -7.26 15.82
C TYR A 30 -3.49 -7.77 16.36
N PHE A 31 -2.70 -8.47 15.56
CA PHE A 31 -1.44 -9.04 16.02
C PHE A 31 -0.40 -7.97 16.40
N ALA A 32 -0.38 -6.83 15.71
CA ALA A 32 0.40 -5.66 16.08
C ALA A 32 0.12 -5.17 17.50
N SER A 33 -1.18 -5.07 17.85
CA SER A 33 -1.59 -4.66 19.20
C SER A 33 -1.21 -5.68 20.27
N GLN A 34 -1.26 -6.98 19.95
CA GLN A 34 -0.92 -8.05 20.90
C GLN A 34 0.58 -8.18 21.14
N LEU A 35 1.40 -7.95 20.10
CA LEU A 35 2.85 -8.17 20.14
C LEU A 35 3.67 -6.88 20.27
N GLY A 36 3.02 -5.71 20.32
CA GLY A 36 3.67 -4.43 20.57
C GLY A 36 4.48 -3.88 19.39
N PHE A 37 3.97 -4.01 18.16
CA PHE A 37 4.59 -3.39 16.97
C PHE A 37 3.62 -2.46 16.22
N GLU A 38 4.12 -1.63 15.30
CA GLU A 38 3.30 -0.72 14.50
C GLU A 38 2.62 -1.46 13.33
N PRO A 39 1.30 -1.45 13.15
CA PRO A 39 0.65 -2.15 12.05
C PRO A 39 0.88 -1.48 10.68
N ILE A 40 0.86 -2.27 9.60
CA ILE A 40 0.87 -1.77 8.23
C ILE A 40 -0.55 -1.26 7.91
N PRO A 41 -0.72 0.04 7.60
CA PRO A 41 -2.04 0.60 7.40
C PRO A 41 -2.64 0.14 6.08
N LEU A 42 -3.98 0.12 6.02
CA LEU A 42 -4.72 -0.15 4.79
C LEU A 42 -4.33 0.80 3.65
N HIS A 43 -4.31 2.10 3.94
CA HIS A 43 -3.95 3.16 3.01
C HIS A 43 -2.62 3.81 3.39
N LYS A 44 -1.85 4.22 2.39
CA LYS A 44 -0.59 4.94 2.60
C LYS A 44 -0.87 6.28 3.28
N LYS A 45 -0.35 6.45 4.49
CA LYS A 45 -0.31 7.73 5.22
C LYS A 45 1.06 8.36 5.04
N MET A 46 1.18 9.68 5.26
CA MET A 46 2.47 10.37 5.18
C MET A 46 3.53 9.78 6.11
N SER A 47 3.14 9.22 7.25
CA SER A 47 4.06 8.59 8.21
C SER A 47 4.47 7.15 7.85
N HIS A 48 3.85 6.53 6.84
CA HIS A 48 4.07 5.11 6.54
C HIS A 48 4.67 4.92 5.15
N VAL A 49 5.77 4.16 5.09
CA VAL A 49 6.48 3.85 3.83
C VAL A 49 5.68 2.89 2.96
N ILE A 50 4.99 1.94 3.59
CA ILE A 50 4.23 0.87 2.95
C ILE A 50 2.79 0.88 3.44
N SER A 51 1.89 0.33 2.63
CA SER A 51 0.49 0.09 2.99
C SER A 51 0.02 -1.22 2.36
N VAL A 52 -0.99 -1.85 2.95
CA VAL A 52 -1.56 -3.09 2.41
C VAL A 52 -2.04 -2.90 0.97
N ARG A 53 -2.67 -1.75 0.66
CA ARG A 53 -3.08 -1.42 -0.72
C ARG A 53 -1.90 -1.26 -1.68
N GLU A 54 -0.74 -0.80 -1.22
CA GLU A 54 0.47 -0.75 -2.05
C GLU A 54 1.01 -2.15 -2.34
N LEU A 55 1.07 -3.02 -1.33
CA LEU A 55 1.46 -4.43 -1.50
C LEU A 55 0.53 -5.15 -2.47
N ALA A 56 -0.79 -4.96 -2.34
CA ALA A 56 -1.78 -5.48 -3.29
C ALA A 56 -1.50 -5.06 -4.74
N LYS A 57 -1.08 -3.81 -4.97
CA LYS A 57 -0.74 -3.32 -6.32
C LYS A 57 0.53 -3.95 -6.86
N GLU A 58 1.51 -4.25 -6.00
CA GLU A 58 2.70 -5.03 -6.41
C GLU A 58 2.34 -6.44 -6.84
N LYS A 59 1.25 -7.01 -6.29
CA LYS A 59 0.68 -8.29 -6.72
C LYS A 59 -0.30 -8.16 -7.89
N GLY A 60 -0.32 -7.03 -8.59
CA GLY A 60 -1.13 -6.83 -9.79
C GLY A 60 -2.56 -6.32 -9.56
N SER A 61 -2.92 -5.93 -8.33
CA SER A 61 -4.16 -5.20 -8.09
C SER A 61 -4.15 -3.81 -8.73
N ILE A 62 -5.28 -3.36 -9.27
CA ILE A 62 -5.41 -2.00 -9.82
C ILE A 62 -5.80 -0.99 -8.74
N GLN A 63 -6.84 -1.30 -7.97
CA GLN A 63 -7.41 -0.40 -6.96
C GLN A 63 -7.24 -0.86 -5.52
N GLY A 64 -6.64 -2.02 -5.28
CA GLY A 64 -6.53 -2.65 -3.96
C GLY A 64 -7.36 -3.95 -3.85
N GLU A 65 -8.26 -4.22 -4.79
CA GLU A 65 -9.01 -5.48 -4.82
C GLU A 65 -8.10 -6.66 -5.23
N LEU A 66 -8.23 -7.80 -4.56
CA LEU A 66 -7.52 -9.04 -4.89
C LEU A 66 -8.49 -9.99 -5.58
N LEU A 67 -8.05 -10.65 -6.64
CA LEU A 67 -8.88 -11.55 -7.45
C LEU A 67 -8.47 -13.02 -7.30
N ASP A 68 -7.39 -13.27 -6.57
CA ASP A 68 -6.74 -14.57 -6.47
C ASP A 68 -6.31 -14.82 -5.02
N VAL A 69 -6.53 -16.02 -4.50
CA VAL A 69 -6.15 -16.41 -3.13
C VAL A 69 -4.63 -16.38 -2.92
N CYS A 70 -3.83 -16.63 -3.96
CA CYS A 70 -2.38 -16.52 -3.91
C CYS A 70 -1.94 -15.08 -3.60
N GLN A 71 -2.71 -14.07 -4.01
CA GLN A 71 -2.38 -12.69 -3.64
C GLN A 71 -2.51 -12.46 -2.12
N PHE A 72 -3.44 -13.14 -1.45
CA PHE A 72 -3.52 -13.06 0.01
C PHE A 72 -2.31 -13.72 0.67
N THR A 73 -2.01 -14.97 0.31
CA THR A 73 -0.90 -15.74 0.91
C THR A 73 0.42 -14.99 0.71
N GLU A 74 0.67 -14.47 -0.49
CA GLU A 74 1.87 -13.70 -0.79
C GLU A 74 1.97 -12.38 0.01
N ILE A 75 0.86 -11.64 0.16
CA ILE A 75 0.89 -10.39 0.94
C ILE A 75 1.09 -10.69 2.43
N PHE A 76 0.45 -11.72 2.97
CA PHE A 76 0.68 -12.14 4.36
C PHE A 76 2.12 -12.60 4.59
N ALA A 77 2.68 -13.40 3.67
CA ALA A 77 4.06 -13.84 3.70
C ALA A 77 5.04 -12.65 3.62
N ASP A 78 4.79 -11.67 2.74
CA ASP A 78 5.55 -10.43 2.64
C ASP A 78 5.60 -9.71 4.00
N ILE A 79 4.47 -9.64 4.72
CA ILE A 79 4.37 -8.98 6.03
C ILE A 79 5.02 -9.81 7.15
N GLY A 80 5.17 -11.12 6.96
CA GLY A 80 5.82 -12.04 7.88
C GLY A 80 4.88 -13.01 8.60
N TYR A 81 3.66 -13.18 8.11
CA TYR A 81 2.73 -14.18 8.62
C TYR A 81 2.91 -15.51 7.88
N GLU A 82 2.84 -16.59 8.64
CA GLU A 82 2.64 -17.93 8.08
C GLU A 82 1.14 -18.13 7.78
N THR A 83 0.86 -18.72 6.63
CA THR A 83 -0.52 -18.98 6.20
C THR A 83 -0.69 -20.40 5.71
N GLU A 84 -1.85 -20.97 6.00
CA GLU A 84 -2.28 -22.27 5.51
C GLU A 84 -3.61 -22.10 4.75
N LEU A 85 -3.67 -22.63 3.52
CA LEU A 85 -4.88 -22.60 2.72
C LEU A 85 -5.61 -23.93 2.86
N VAL A 86 -6.84 -23.87 3.39
CA VAL A 86 -7.71 -25.03 3.58
C VAL A 86 -8.87 -24.98 2.60
N ASP A 87 -9.03 -26.04 1.82
CA ASP A 87 -10.20 -26.28 0.98
C ASP A 87 -11.22 -27.11 1.76
N PHE A 88 -12.47 -26.66 1.79
CA PHE A 88 -13.57 -27.34 2.50
C PHE A 88 -14.75 -27.66 1.58
N HIS A 89 -14.49 -27.77 0.27
CA HIS A 89 -15.52 -28.04 -0.73
C HIS A 89 -16.27 -29.35 -0.46
N GLY A 90 -17.55 -29.24 -0.12
CA GLY A 90 -18.42 -30.39 0.14
C GLY A 90 -18.27 -30.99 1.54
N ASP A 91 -17.45 -30.40 2.41
CA ASP A 91 -17.15 -30.93 3.74
C ASP A 91 -17.42 -29.88 4.84
N TYR A 92 -18.67 -29.87 5.32
CA TYR A 92 -19.10 -28.96 6.37
C TYR A 92 -18.45 -29.27 7.73
N ASP A 93 -18.18 -30.53 8.04
CA ASP A 93 -17.58 -30.91 9.31
C ASP A 93 -16.11 -30.49 9.37
N SER A 94 -15.36 -30.66 8.27
CA SER A 94 -14.02 -30.10 8.13
C SER A 94 -14.03 -28.57 8.24
N PHE A 95 -14.98 -27.88 7.61
CA PHE A 95 -15.13 -26.42 7.76
C PHE A 95 -15.32 -26.01 9.22
N LYS A 96 -16.23 -26.65 9.96
CA LYS A 96 -16.47 -26.37 11.38
C LYS A 96 -15.21 -26.61 12.20
N LYS A 97 -14.59 -27.79 12.03
CA LYS A 97 -13.39 -28.20 12.76
C LYS A 97 -12.24 -27.22 12.53
N ASN A 98 -12.01 -26.81 11.29
CA ASN A 98 -10.95 -25.86 10.96
C ASN A 98 -11.16 -24.50 11.63
N ILE A 99 -12.40 -24.01 11.74
CA ILE A 99 -12.70 -22.77 12.47
C ILE A 99 -12.46 -22.97 13.96
N THR A 100 -13.01 -24.02 14.57
CA THR A 100 -12.93 -24.22 16.02
C THR A 100 -11.50 -24.39 16.50
N ASP A 101 -10.73 -25.22 15.81
CA ASP A 101 -9.37 -25.57 16.21
C ASP A 101 -8.45 -24.35 16.08
N ASN A 102 -8.48 -23.67 14.93
CA ASN A 102 -7.59 -22.53 14.69
C ASN A 102 -7.92 -21.32 15.57
N ILE A 103 -9.19 -21.00 15.80
CA ILE A 103 -9.56 -19.91 16.72
C ILE A 103 -9.13 -20.23 18.15
N SER A 104 -9.26 -21.49 18.59
CA SER A 104 -8.84 -21.92 19.93
C SER A 104 -7.33 -21.83 20.13
N GLU A 105 -6.55 -22.04 19.06
CA GLU A 105 -5.09 -21.84 19.04
C GLU A 105 -4.67 -20.35 18.97
N GLY A 106 -5.63 -19.43 18.82
CA GLY A 106 -5.36 -18.00 18.67
C GLY A 106 -4.96 -17.59 17.25
N ASN A 107 -5.16 -18.47 16.26
CA ASN A 107 -5.03 -18.13 14.85
C ASN A 107 -6.28 -17.34 14.39
N LEU A 108 -6.14 -16.57 13.32
CA LEU A 108 -7.27 -15.91 12.66
C LEU A 108 -7.54 -16.58 11.32
N LEU A 109 -8.77 -16.52 10.82
CA LEU A 109 -9.09 -17.04 9.48
C LEU A 109 -9.61 -15.90 8.61
N VAL A 110 -9.20 -15.89 7.34
CA VAL A 110 -9.77 -15.03 6.31
C VAL A 110 -10.50 -15.90 5.30
N ALA A 111 -11.73 -15.54 4.99
CA ALA A 111 -12.53 -16.24 4.00
C ALA A 111 -13.33 -15.24 3.17
N CYS A 112 -13.64 -15.61 1.93
CA CYS A 112 -14.60 -14.85 1.13
C CYS A 112 -15.93 -15.60 1.04
N PHE A 113 -17.01 -14.84 0.95
CA PHE A 113 -18.37 -15.36 0.89
C PHE A 113 -19.26 -14.42 0.07
N ALA A 114 -20.42 -14.90 -0.38
CA ALA A 114 -21.42 -14.07 -1.04
C ALA A 114 -22.26 -13.32 0.03
N VAL A 115 -22.24 -12.00 0.02
CA VAL A 115 -22.91 -11.17 1.03
C VAL A 115 -24.24 -10.63 0.53
N ASP A 116 -25.25 -10.60 1.39
CA ASP A 116 -26.45 -9.83 1.15
C ASP A 116 -26.10 -8.33 1.27
N LEU A 117 -26.30 -7.57 0.20
CA LEU A 117 -25.85 -6.18 0.13
C LEU A 117 -26.63 -5.22 1.04
N ALA A 118 -27.83 -5.59 1.48
CA ALA A 118 -28.64 -4.74 2.36
C ALA A 118 -28.28 -4.95 3.84
N THR A 119 -28.04 -6.20 4.22
CA THR A 119 -27.84 -6.59 5.63
C THR A 119 -26.37 -6.75 5.97
N GLY A 120 -25.54 -7.17 5.02
CA GLY A 120 -24.18 -7.62 5.25
C GLY A 120 -24.06 -9.04 5.79
N ASN A 121 -25.13 -9.82 5.82
CA ASN A 121 -25.08 -11.20 6.26
C ASN A 121 -24.75 -12.14 5.08
N PRO A 122 -24.30 -13.38 5.34
CA PRO A 122 -24.13 -14.36 4.27
C PRO A 122 -25.43 -14.59 3.49
N THR A 123 -25.32 -14.78 2.18
CA THR A 123 -26.43 -15.17 1.30
C THR A 123 -26.04 -16.34 0.41
N ASN A 124 -27.06 -17.09 -0.02
CA ASN A 124 -26.93 -18.19 -0.96
C ASN A 124 -27.09 -17.75 -2.43
N GLN A 125 -27.09 -16.44 -2.69
CA GLN A 125 -27.18 -15.86 -4.02
C GLN A 125 -25.88 -15.15 -4.38
N TYR A 126 -25.17 -15.66 -5.39
CA TYR A 126 -24.03 -14.96 -5.98
C TYR A 126 -24.46 -14.23 -7.25
N ILE A 127 -24.22 -12.92 -7.31
CA ILE A 127 -24.66 -12.07 -8.41
C ILE A 127 -23.44 -11.69 -9.26
N HIS A 128 -23.31 -12.27 -10.44
CA HIS A 128 -22.15 -12.04 -11.33
C HIS A 128 -22.00 -10.58 -11.77
N ASP A 129 -23.10 -9.88 -12.06
CA ASP A 129 -23.09 -8.52 -12.62
C ASP A 129 -22.93 -7.41 -11.57
N ARG A 130 -23.11 -7.78 -10.30
CA ARG A 130 -22.90 -6.92 -9.14
C ARG A 130 -22.23 -7.78 -8.07
N PRO A 131 -20.93 -8.07 -8.24
CA PRO A 131 -20.25 -9.06 -7.40
C PRO A 131 -20.43 -8.67 -5.94
N ASN A 132 -21.19 -9.51 -5.25
CA ASN A 132 -21.42 -9.44 -3.82
C ASN A 132 -20.45 -10.38 -3.08
N GLU A 133 -19.33 -10.75 -3.72
CA GLU A 133 -18.23 -11.41 -3.01
C GLU A 133 -17.60 -10.42 -2.04
N HIS A 134 -17.39 -10.86 -0.81
CA HIS A 134 -16.77 -10.07 0.23
C HIS A 134 -15.83 -10.91 1.07
N ALA A 135 -14.78 -10.29 1.62
CA ALA A 135 -13.88 -10.94 2.57
C ALA A 135 -14.24 -10.56 4.00
N ALA A 136 -14.15 -11.52 4.90
CA ALA A 136 -14.24 -11.29 6.34
C ALA A 136 -13.08 -11.95 7.07
N VAL A 137 -12.74 -11.39 8.22
CA VAL A 137 -11.88 -12.07 9.20
C VAL A 137 -12.80 -12.81 10.17
N ILE A 138 -12.71 -14.12 10.23
CA ILE A 138 -13.37 -14.96 11.24
C ILE A 138 -12.48 -14.99 12.47
N HIS A 139 -13.04 -14.63 13.61
CA HIS A 139 -12.28 -14.42 14.86
C HIS A 139 -13.03 -14.92 16.11
N GLY A 140 -14.08 -15.71 15.95
CA GLY A 140 -14.79 -16.32 17.08
C GLY A 140 -15.77 -17.39 16.64
N PHE A 141 -16.18 -18.24 17.57
CA PHE A 141 -17.20 -19.26 17.38
C PHE A 141 -17.95 -19.56 18.68
N ASP A 142 -19.15 -20.10 18.52
CA ASP A 142 -19.96 -20.72 19.58
C ASP A 142 -20.40 -22.10 19.08
N LYS A 143 -19.78 -23.16 19.63
CA LYS A 143 -19.96 -24.53 19.15
C LYS A 143 -21.38 -25.05 19.39
N ASP A 144 -21.94 -24.73 20.54
CA ASP A 144 -23.28 -25.17 20.94
C ASP A 144 -24.36 -24.52 20.05
N ALA A 145 -24.16 -23.24 19.69
CA ALA A 145 -25.08 -22.52 18.82
C ALA A 145 -24.79 -22.72 17.31
N GLU A 146 -23.72 -23.46 16.95
CA GLU A 146 -23.16 -23.53 15.59
C GLU A 146 -23.06 -22.15 14.90
N THR A 147 -22.56 -21.14 15.63
CA THR A 147 -22.36 -19.79 15.08
C THR A 147 -20.89 -19.41 15.01
N LEU A 148 -20.55 -18.54 14.05
CA LEU A 148 -19.25 -17.89 13.98
C LEU A 148 -19.38 -16.38 14.13
N THR A 149 -18.32 -15.76 14.63
CA THR A 149 -18.15 -14.32 14.70
C THR A 149 -17.12 -13.87 13.67
N MET A 150 -17.48 -12.88 12.87
CA MET A 150 -16.65 -12.35 11.80
C MET A 150 -16.68 -10.82 11.76
N THR A 151 -15.66 -10.22 11.16
CA THR A 151 -15.59 -8.79 10.92
C THR A 151 -15.46 -8.49 9.43
N HIS A 152 -16.38 -7.66 8.91
CA HIS A 152 -16.30 -7.03 7.60
C HIS A 152 -17.22 -5.79 7.54
N TRP A 153 -17.02 -4.89 6.58
CA TRP A 153 -17.71 -3.59 6.51
C TRP A 153 -17.74 -2.86 7.86
N ASP A 154 -16.59 -2.82 8.52
CA ASP A 154 -16.38 -2.05 9.76
C ASP A 154 -17.26 -2.52 10.94
N LYS A 155 -17.84 -3.71 10.82
CA LYS A 155 -18.77 -4.27 11.79
C LYS A 155 -18.38 -5.68 12.14
N GLN A 156 -18.45 -5.97 13.44
CA GLN A 156 -18.49 -7.34 13.93
C GLN A 156 -19.90 -7.90 13.72
N ARG A 157 -19.99 -9.15 13.29
CA ARG A 157 -21.23 -9.85 12.97
C ARG A 157 -21.17 -11.29 13.46
N THR A 158 -22.35 -11.81 13.77
CA THR A 158 -22.54 -13.22 14.12
C THR A 158 -23.51 -13.83 13.11
N THR A 159 -23.19 -15.03 12.65
CA THR A 159 -24.01 -15.79 11.69
C THR A 159 -23.88 -17.28 11.96
N SER A 160 -24.79 -18.10 11.43
CA SER A 160 -24.64 -19.55 11.54
C SER A 160 -23.44 -20.00 10.68
N MET A 161 -22.72 -21.01 11.17
CA MET A 161 -21.63 -21.63 10.41
C MET A 161 -22.14 -22.19 9.08
N ARG A 162 -23.37 -22.75 9.08
CA ARG A 162 -24.03 -23.31 7.89
C ARG A 162 -24.32 -22.26 6.82
N ASP A 163 -24.83 -21.08 7.19
CA ASP A 163 -25.10 -20.00 6.23
C ASP A 163 -23.81 -19.47 5.61
N PHE A 164 -22.77 -19.28 6.43
CA PHE A 164 -21.47 -18.85 5.94
C PHE A 164 -20.83 -19.90 5.00
N TYR A 165 -20.92 -21.18 5.37
CA TYR A 165 -20.46 -22.30 4.55
C TYR A 165 -21.16 -22.30 3.18
N HIS A 166 -22.49 -22.30 3.17
CA HIS A 166 -23.26 -22.31 1.91
C HIS A 166 -22.98 -21.08 1.06
N SER A 167 -22.86 -19.91 1.68
CA SER A 167 -22.50 -18.67 1.00
C SER A 167 -21.11 -18.74 0.34
N SER A 168 -20.12 -19.33 1.02
CA SER A 168 -18.77 -19.54 0.48
C SER A 168 -18.77 -20.51 -0.71
N MET A 169 -19.68 -21.49 -0.73
CA MET A 169 -19.87 -22.41 -1.85
C MET A 169 -20.51 -21.75 -3.09
N LYS A 170 -21.14 -20.58 -2.96
CA LYS A 170 -21.73 -19.87 -4.10
C LYS A 170 -20.74 -19.03 -4.87
N LEU A 171 -19.57 -18.79 -4.32
CA LEU A 171 -18.51 -18.07 -5.02
C LEU A 171 -18.01 -18.88 -6.23
N PRO A 172 -17.53 -18.22 -7.28
CA PRO A 172 -16.99 -18.90 -8.44
C PRO A 172 -15.63 -19.53 -8.11
N LYS A 173 -15.36 -20.72 -8.65
CA LYS A 173 -14.05 -21.41 -8.54
C LYS A 173 -12.92 -20.61 -9.17
N GLU A 174 -13.24 -19.78 -10.16
CA GLU A 174 -12.30 -18.92 -10.87
C GLU A 174 -12.89 -17.53 -11.05
N ARG A 175 -12.10 -16.50 -10.78
CA ARG A 175 -12.47 -15.11 -11.01
C ARG A 175 -12.14 -14.70 -12.43
N LYS A 176 -13.03 -13.92 -13.05
CA LYS A 176 -12.70 -13.25 -14.32
C LYS A 176 -11.85 -12.00 -14.04
N PRO A 177 -11.00 -11.58 -14.99
CA PRO A 177 -10.34 -10.28 -14.90
C PRO A 177 -11.38 -9.16 -14.76
N GLU A 178 -11.07 -8.18 -13.93
CA GLU A 178 -11.83 -6.95 -13.76
C GLU A 178 -11.25 -5.82 -14.61
N TYR A 179 -12.12 -4.88 -14.96
CA TYR A 179 -11.78 -3.76 -15.82
C TYR A 179 -12.27 -2.48 -15.17
N TYR A 180 -11.42 -1.46 -15.18
CA TYR A 180 -11.65 -0.26 -14.41
C TYR A 180 -11.53 0.98 -15.28
N ARG A 181 -12.43 1.95 -15.07
CA ARG A 181 -12.34 3.28 -15.64
C ARG A 181 -11.79 4.25 -14.61
N ASN A 182 -10.91 5.15 -15.01
CA ASN A 182 -10.47 6.23 -14.13
C ASN A 182 -11.58 7.27 -13.97
N VAL A 183 -12.12 7.41 -12.77
CA VAL A 183 -13.23 8.33 -12.44
C VAL A 183 -12.79 9.43 -11.48
N LYS A 184 -11.49 9.67 -11.31
CA LYS A 184 -10.95 10.65 -10.33
C LYS A 184 -11.46 12.08 -10.49
N HIS A 185 -12.04 12.42 -11.65
CA HIS A 185 -12.61 13.74 -11.95
C HIS A 185 -14.15 13.75 -11.83
N GLU A 186 -14.78 12.57 -11.77
CA GLU A 186 -16.23 12.39 -11.64
C GLU A 186 -16.60 12.05 -10.18
N ASN A 187 -15.69 11.42 -9.44
CA ASN A 187 -15.90 10.97 -8.08
C ASN A 187 -14.72 11.42 -7.18
N PRO A 188 -14.96 12.23 -6.13
CA PRO A 188 -13.90 12.72 -5.25
C PRO A 188 -13.35 11.64 -4.31
N VAL A 189 -14.09 10.56 -4.10
CA VAL A 189 -13.73 9.46 -3.19
C VAL A 189 -12.95 8.36 -3.91
N MET A 190 -13.34 8.07 -5.16
CA MET A 190 -12.80 6.93 -5.91
C MET A 190 -11.97 7.36 -7.11
N LYS A 191 -10.79 6.74 -7.26
CA LYS A 191 -9.93 6.94 -8.43
C LYS A 191 -10.36 6.08 -9.62
N TYR A 192 -10.86 4.89 -9.35
CA TYR A 192 -11.22 3.90 -10.35
C TYR A 192 -12.60 3.35 -10.01
N ASP A 193 -13.42 3.13 -11.03
CA ASP A 193 -14.72 2.47 -10.92
C ASP A 193 -14.73 1.20 -11.76
N LEU A 194 -15.46 0.18 -11.30
CA LEU A 194 -15.56 -1.10 -11.97
C LEU A 194 -16.48 -1.00 -13.18
N ILE A 195 -15.98 -1.40 -14.35
CA ILE A 195 -16.76 -1.45 -15.58
C ILE A 195 -17.62 -2.71 -15.57
N LYS A 196 -18.93 -2.54 -15.68
CA LYS A 196 -19.86 -3.67 -15.84
C LYS A 196 -19.61 -4.38 -17.18
N PRO A 197 -19.66 -5.72 -17.22
CA PRO A 197 -19.52 -6.52 -18.45
C PRO A 197 -20.36 -6.01 -19.63
N THR A 198 -21.58 -5.55 -19.36
CA THR A 198 -22.53 -5.04 -20.36
C THR A 198 -22.11 -3.72 -21.03
N LEU A 199 -21.09 -3.04 -20.49
CA LEU A 199 -20.60 -1.76 -21.03
C LEU A 199 -19.27 -1.88 -21.77
N PHE A 200 -18.72 -3.08 -21.92
CA PHE A 200 -17.38 -3.28 -22.50
C PHE A 200 -17.27 -2.76 -23.92
N ASP A 201 -18.19 -3.15 -24.80
CA ASP A 201 -18.15 -2.78 -26.22
C ASP A 201 -18.24 -1.27 -26.43
N LYS A 202 -18.93 -0.56 -25.53
CA LYS A 202 -19.07 0.90 -25.59
C LYS A 202 -17.83 1.65 -25.08
N ILE A 203 -17.06 1.06 -24.17
CA ILE A 203 -15.96 1.76 -23.48
C ILE A 203 -14.59 1.39 -24.08
N LEU A 204 -14.45 0.24 -24.76
CA LEU A 204 -13.20 -0.23 -25.38
C LEU A 204 -12.58 0.76 -26.38
N ALA A 205 -13.37 1.70 -26.93
CA ALA A 205 -12.87 2.80 -27.77
C ALA A 205 -12.06 3.86 -27.00
N SER A 206 -12.13 3.88 -25.65
CA SER A 206 -11.45 4.87 -24.82
C SER A 206 -10.13 4.33 -24.25
N LYS A 207 -9.03 5.08 -24.43
CA LYS A 207 -7.66 4.73 -23.95
C LYS A 207 -7.49 4.75 -22.41
N THR A 208 -8.58 4.77 -21.64
CA THR A 208 -8.55 5.02 -20.19
C THR A 208 -8.91 3.81 -19.33
N ILE A 209 -9.17 2.65 -19.95
CA ILE A 209 -9.45 1.40 -19.23
C ILE A 209 -8.18 0.77 -18.68
N LYS A 210 -8.21 0.32 -17.43
CA LYS A 210 -7.21 -0.56 -16.83
C LYS A 210 -7.80 -1.96 -16.63
N LYS A 211 -7.09 -2.96 -17.13
CA LYS A 211 -7.41 -4.38 -16.90
C LYS A 211 -6.62 -4.89 -15.68
N SER A 212 -7.25 -5.67 -14.81
CA SER A 212 -6.59 -6.39 -13.74
C SER A 212 -5.72 -7.54 -14.28
N ILE A 213 -5.02 -8.23 -13.38
CA ILE A 213 -4.44 -9.53 -13.71
C ILE A 213 -5.51 -10.52 -14.18
N ILE A 214 -5.05 -11.55 -14.89
CA ILE A 214 -5.83 -12.75 -15.15
C ILE A 214 -5.59 -13.68 -13.96
N PRO A 215 -6.61 -13.98 -13.13
CA PRO A 215 -6.46 -14.90 -12.01
C PRO A 215 -6.02 -16.29 -12.50
N GLN A 216 -5.25 -17.00 -11.70
CA GLN A 216 -4.84 -18.36 -12.04
C GLN A 216 -6.06 -19.30 -12.07
N LYS A 217 -5.99 -20.37 -12.86
CA LYS A 217 -7.07 -21.34 -12.94
C LYS A 217 -7.30 -21.97 -11.56
N GLY A 218 -8.55 -21.94 -11.10
CA GLY A 218 -8.92 -22.49 -9.80
C GLY A 218 -8.34 -21.73 -8.61
N SER A 219 -7.89 -20.48 -8.77
CA SER A 219 -7.36 -19.66 -7.68
C SER A 219 -8.39 -18.72 -7.03
N GLY A 220 -9.67 -18.88 -7.39
CA GLY A 220 -10.77 -18.15 -6.79
C GLY A 220 -10.96 -18.46 -5.30
N PHE A 221 -11.95 -17.82 -4.69
CA PHE A 221 -12.18 -17.90 -3.24
C PHE A 221 -13.26 -18.91 -2.82
N HIS A 222 -13.79 -19.67 -3.78
CA HIS A 222 -14.76 -20.72 -3.53
C HIS A 222 -14.25 -21.71 -2.48
N ALA A 223 -15.04 -21.91 -1.42
CA ALA A 223 -14.81 -22.96 -0.43
C ALA A 223 -13.43 -22.94 0.24
N ARG A 224 -12.85 -21.76 0.50
CA ARG A 224 -11.48 -21.63 1.03
C ARG A 224 -11.41 -20.84 2.32
N LEU A 225 -10.70 -21.41 3.30
CA LEU A 225 -10.25 -20.72 4.50
C LEU A 225 -8.76 -20.45 4.36
N LEU A 226 -8.36 -19.20 4.51
CA LEU A 226 -6.97 -18.85 4.70
C LEU A 226 -6.71 -18.68 6.19
N VAL A 227 -6.06 -19.67 6.78
CA VAL A 227 -5.64 -19.65 8.18
C VAL A 227 -4.38 -18.80 8.29
N ILE A 228 -4.41 -17.80 9.18
CA ILE A 228 -3.28 -16.94 9.51
C ILE A 228 -2.78 -17.36 10.89
N LYS A 229 -1.61 -18.01 10.92
CA LYS A 229 -1.04 -18.52 12.17
C LYS A 229 -0.63 -17.36 13.06
N LYS A 230 -0.83 -17.50 14.37
CA LYS A 230 -0.33 -16.56 15.36
C LYS A 230 1.18 -16.41 15.18
N PRO A 231 1.69 -15.20 14.86
CA PRO A 231 3.09 -15.06 14.48
C PRO A 231 4.00 -14.95 15.71
N GLU A 232 5.29 -15.23 15.49
CA GLU A 232 6.34 -14.80 16.39
C GLU A 232 6.79 -13.37 16.06
N LEU A 233 7.00 -12.54 17.10
CA LEU A 233 7.43 -11.15 16.94
C LEU A 233 8.71 -11.05 16.08
N LYS A 234 9.71 -11.88 16.36
CA LYS A 234 11.00 -11.89 15.63
C LYS A 234 10.81 -12.13 14.13
N THR A 235 9.92 -13.04 13.75
CA THR A 235 9.62 -13.37 12.35
C THR A 235 9.00 -12.18 11.62
N ILE A 236 8.00 -11.54 12.24
CA ILE A 236 7.33 -10.35 11.69
C ILE A 236 8.31 -9.18 11.53
N LEU A 237 9.11 -8.87 12.56
CA LEU A 237 10.08 -7.76 12.49
C LEU A 237 11.12 -7.98 11.39
N ASN A 238 11.60 -9.23 11.23
CA ASN A 238 12.56 -9.58 10.18
C ASN A 238 11.96 -9.45 8.78
N ALA A 239 10.74 -9.95 8.55
CA ALA A 239 10.05 -9.83 7.27
C ALA A 239 9.83 -8.36 6.89
N ARG A 240 9.38 -7.55 7.85
CA ARG A 240 9.16 -6.11 7.64
C ARG A 240 10.44 -5.34 7.38
N LYS A 241 11.53 -5.68 8.08
CA LYS A 241 12.86 -5.11 7.78
C LYS A 241 13.27 -5.42 6.34
N LYS A 242 13.07 -6.65 5.87
CA LYS A 242 13.32 -7.03 4.46
C LYS A 242 12.45 -6.21 3.51
N LEU A 243 11.15 -6.07 3.77
CA LEU A 243 10.24 -5.25 2.95
C LEU A 243 10.70 -3.79 2.88
N LEU A 244 11.01 -3.16 4.02
CA LEU A 244 11.46 -1.77 4.08
C LEU A 244 12.78 -1.58 3.33
N ASN A 245 13.72 -2.54 3.46
CA ASN A 245 14.98 -2.51 2.72
C ASN A 245 14.78 -2.66 1.22
N ALA A 246 13.93 -3.59 0.77
CA ALA A 246 13.60 -3.75 -0.64
C ALA A 246 12.97 -2.46 -1.21
N LYS A 247 12.10 -1.81 -0.45
CA LYS A 247 11.52 -0.51 -0.82
C LYS A 247 12.54 0.61 -0.87
N ARG A 248 13.46 0.65 0.09
CA ARG A 248 14.58 1.59 0.08
C ARG A 248 15.41 1.41 -1.19
N LEU A 249 15.80 0.18 -1.53
CA LEU A 249 16.59 -0.11 -2.72
C LEU A 249 15.88 0.32 -4.02
N LYS A 250 14.62 -0.06 -4.20
CA LYS A 250 13.79 0.39 -5.35
C LYS A 250 13.71 1.92 -5.46
N ASN A 251 13.72 2.63 -4.34
CA ASN A 251 13.71 4.10 -4.35
C ASN A 251 15.08 4.69 -4.70
N LEU A 252 16.18 4.06 -4.26
CA LEU A 252 17.53 4.46 -4.66
C LEU A 252 17.75 4.29 -6.17
N GLU A 253 17.33 3.17 -6.75
CA GLU A 253 17.39 2.95 -8.20
C GLU A 253 16.65 4.05 -9.00
N LYS A 254 15.50 4.49 -8.49
CA LYS A 254 14.75 5.61 -9.12
C LYS A 254 15.48 6.95 -8.97
N ILE A 255 16.17 7.19 -7.85
CA ILE A 255 17.03 8.37 -7.70
C ILE A 255 18.15 8.33 -8.73
N ASP A 256 18.81 7.18 -8.90
CA ASP A 256 19.89 7.01 -9.87
C ASP A 256 19.42 7.28 -11.29
N ALA A 257 18.25 6.75 -11.66
CA ALA A 257 17.62 7.01 -12.95
C ALA A 257 17.33 8.51 -13.18
N LEU A 258 16.84 9.21 -12.15
CA LEU A 258 16.59 10.65 -12.23
C LEU A 258 17.86 11.48 -12.28
N PHE A 259 18.91 11.07 -11.55
CA PHE A 259 20.22 11.72 -11.56
C PHE A 259 20.86 11.57 -12.94
N LYS A 260 20.75 10.39 -13.56
CA LYS A 260 21.18 10.16 -14.94
C LYS A 260 20.42 11.06 -15.93
N ALA A 261 19.09 11.10 -15.83
CA ALA A 261 18.27 11.94 -16.70
C ALA A 261 18.57 13.44 -16.53
N LEU A 262 18.82 13.89 -15.29
CA LEU A 262 19.23 15.26 -15.00
C LEU A 262 20.59 15.54 -15.64
N LYS A 263 21.57 14.66 -15.44
CA LYS A 263 22.92 14.76 -15.99
C LYS A 263 22.92 14.88 -17.52
N GLU A 264 22.14 14.05 -18.21
CA GLU A 264 22.01 14.13 -19.67
C GLU A 264 21.48 15.49 -20.15
N LYS A 265 20.58 16.12 -19.38
CA LYS A 265 20.01 17.44 -19.71
C LYS A 265 20.97 18.58 -19.39
N THR A 266 21.64 18.52 -18.24
CA THR A 266 22.65 19.51 -17.85
C THR A 266 23.88 19.45 -18.75
N ASP A 267 24.35 18.26 -19.13
CA ASP A 267 25.46 18.08 -20.09
C ASP A 267 25.12 18.70 -21.46
N LYS A 268 23.85 18.59 -21.92
CA LYS A 268 23.39 19.28 -23.14
C LYS A 268 23.41 20.81 -23.02
N LEU A 269 23.08 21.35 -21.84
CA LEU A 269 23.16 22.79 -21.59
C LEU A 269 24.62 23.26 -21.53
N ILE A 270 25.49 22.47 -20.91
CA ILE A 270 26.92 22.74 -20.82
C ILE A 270 27.53 22.87 -22.22
N ARG A 271 27.33 21.85 -23.07
CA ARG A 271 27.79 21.85 -24.47
C ARG A 271 27.23 23.02 -25.29
N LYS A 272 26.02 23.50 -24.99
CA LYS A 272 25.45 24.67 -25.68
C LYS A 272 26.11 25.98 -25.25
N GLY A 273 26.49 26.10 -23.98
CA GLY A 273 27.24 27.25 -23.47
C GLY A 273 28.66 27.34 -24.02
N GLU A 274 29.28 26.20 -24.34
CA GLU A 274 30.65 26.10 -24.88
C GLU A 274 30.78 26.49 -26.36
N LYS A 275 29.68 26.54 -27.14
CA LYS A 275 29.70 26.77 -28.60
C LYS A 275 30.05 28.20 -29.06
N GLY A 276 30.70 29.03 -28.24
CA GLY A 276 31.46 30.22 -28.67
C GLY A 276 30.73 31.40 -29.35
N ASN A 277 29.43 31.34 -29.65
CA ASN A 277 28.74 32.41 -30.37
C ASN A 277 28.34 33.58 -29.43
N LEU A 278 28.63 34.83 -29.81
CA LEU A 278 28.43 36.06 -29.01
C LEU A 278 26.99 36.30 -28.50
N ARG A 279 25.97 35.65 -29.07
CA ARG A 279 24.57 35.67 -28.59
C ARG A 279 24.28 34.71 -27.41
N HIS A 280 25.31 34.11 -26.80
CA HIS A 280 25.19 33.05 -25.79
C HIS A 280 25.50 33.44 -24.33
N ALA A 281 25.59 34.71 -23.94
CA ALA A 281 25.85 35.07 -22.52
C ALA A 281 24.86 34.37 -21.55
N ALA A 282 23.57 34.30 -21.91
CA ALA A 282 22.57 33.54 -21.14
C ALA A 282 22.82 32.02 -21.13
N TYR A 283 23.35 31.47 -22.22
CA TYR A 283 23.72 30.05 -22.32
C TYR A 283 25.00 29.71 -21.54
N GLN A 284 25.92 30.66 -21.37
CA GLN A 284 27.11 30.50 -20.52
C GLN A 284 26.73 30.44 -19.04
N ARG A 285 25.87 31.36 -18.56
CA ARG A 285 25.40 31.35 -17.16
C ARG A 285 24.63 30.08 -16.81
N VAL A 286 23.72 29.65 -17.67
CA VAL A 286 22.97 28.39 -17.45
C VAL A 286 23.87 27.16 -17.55
N SER A 287 24.90 27.19 -18.39
CA SER A 287 25.92 26.13 -18.49
C SER A 287 26.72 26.00 -17.19
N GLN A 288 27.25 27.11 -16.67
CA GLN A 288 27.97 27.15 -15.40
C GLN A 288 27.09 26.67 -14.23
N THR A 289 25.83 27.12 -14.20
CA THR A 289 24.86 26.67 -13.18
C THR A 289 24.58 25.17 -13.29
N ALA A 290 24.47 24.64 -14.52
CA ALA A 290 24.28 23.22 -14.76
C ALA A 290 25.49 22.38 -14.31
N LEU A 291 26.70 22.86 -14.57
CA LEU A 291 27.94 22.23 -14.12
C LEU A 291 28.02 22.22 -12.59
N GLN A 292 27.75 23.35 -11.94
CA GLN A 292 27.73 23.44 -10.48
C GLN A 292 26.71 22.49 -9.87
N LEU A 293 25.48 22.45 -10.39
CA LEU A 293 24.46 21.53 -9.92
C LEU A 293 24.91 20.07 -10.07
N ASN A 294 25.45 19.70 -11.23
CA ASN A 294 25.95 18.33 -11.46
C ASN A 294 27.03 17.94 -10.45
N ASN A 295 27.98 18.83 -10.17
CA ASN A 295 29.06 18.57 -9.23
C ASN A 295 28.54 18.45 -7.80
N GLU A 296 27.67 19.37 -7.36
CA GLU A 296 27.08 19.34 -6.03
C GLU A 296 26.25 18.05 -5.80
N LEU A 297 25.42 17.65 -6.77
CA LEU A 297 24.62 16.43 -6.66
C LEU A 297 25.46 15.15 -6.75
N THR A 298 26.45 15.10 -7.63
CA THR A 298 27.35 13.94 -7.75
C THR A 298 28.16 13.75 -6.48
N HIS A 299 28.68 14.84 -5.91
CA HIS A 299 29.41 14.80 -4.65
C HIS A 299 28.50 14.34 -3.50
N ALA A 300 27.30 14.93 -3.37
CA ALA A 300 26.34 14.53 -2.35
C ALA A 300 25.99 13.03 -2.45
N LYS A 301 25.80 12.52 -3.68
CA LYS A 301 25.54 11.10 -3.92
C LYS A 301 26.71 10.22 -3.49
N LYS A 302 27.94 10.59 -3.87
CA LYS A 302 29.14 9.83 -3.49
C LYS A 302 29.28 9.71 -1.98
N LEU A 303 29.11 10.81 -1.24
CA LEU A 303 29.15 10.81 0.22
C LEU A 303 28.07 9.88 0.80
N PHE A 304 26.86 9.89 0.22
CA PHE A 304 25.76 9.05 0.67
C PHE A 304 25.98 7.57 0.39
N ASP A 305 26.42 7.22 -0.82
CA ASP A 305 26.71 5.84 -1.24
C ASP A 305 27.85 5.24 -0.39
N ASN A 306 28.85 6.06 -0.03
CA ASN A 306 29.95 5.68 0.85
C ASN A 306 29.58 5.62 2.35
N HIS A 307 28.33 5.91 2.69
CA HIS A 307 27.84 5.97 4.09
C HIS A 307 28.55 7.04 4.94
N GLU A 308 29.16 8.05 4.31
CA GLU A 308 29.86 9.16 4.99
C GLU A 308 28.87 10.21 5.54
N VAL A 309 27.64 10.25 5.01
CA VAL A 309 26.57 11.14 5.46
C VAL A 309 25.26 10.40 5.68
N THR A 310 24.43 10.92 6.58
CA THR A 310 23.07 10.40 6.79
C THR A 310 22.16 10.76 5.62
N PHE A 311 21.03 10.07 5.51
CA PHE A 311 20.02 10.38 4.50
C PHE A 311 19.50 11.82 4.59
N ASP A 312 19.33 12.35 5.80
CA ASP A 312 18.88 13.73 6.02
C ASP A 312 19.90 14.76 5.51
N VAL A 313 21.19 14.52 5.76
CA VAL A 313 22.27 15.37 5.26
C VAL A 313 22.33 15.31 3.73
N PHE A 314 22.22 14.11 3.15
CA PHE A 314 22.15 13.91 1.70
C PHE A 314 20.97 14.67 1.08
N LYS A 315 19.77 14.52 1.65
CA LYS A 315 18.55 15.20 1.21
C LYS A 315 18.68 16.71 1.24
N ARG A 316 19.10 17.28 2.39
CA ARG A 316 19.28 18.74 2.54
C ARG A 316 20.31 19.29 1.56
N THR A 317 21.39 18.55 1.31
CA THR A 317 22.41 18.93 0.32
C THR A 317 21.82 18.98 -1.09
N CYS A 318 21.07 17.95 -1.48
CA CYS A 318 20.37 17.93 -2.78
C CYS A 318 19.35 19.09 -2.91
N GLU A 319 18.53 19.30 -1.88
CA GLU A 319 17.53 20.38 -1.84
C GLU A 319 18.18 21.76 -1.99
N LYS A 320 19.28 22.01 -1.27
CA LYS A 320 20.04 23.25 -1.34
C LYS A 320 20.61 23.47 -2.73
N ALA A 321 21.23 22.46 -3.33
CA ALA A 321 21.80 22.53 -4.68
C ALA A 321 20.73 22.84 -5.73
N ILE A 322 19.60 22.13 -5.69
CA ILE A 322 18.48 22.34 -6.61
C ILE A 322 17.87 23.73 -6.44
N LYS A 323 17.67 24.18 -5.19
CA LYS A 323 17.12 25.52 -4.89
C LYS A 323 18.05 26.63 -5.40
N LYS A 324 19.36 26.45 -5.25
CA LYS A 324 20.38 27.39 -5.73
C LYS A 324 20.42 27.49 -7.27
N ALA A 325 20.27 26.37 -7.97
CA ALA A 325 20.29 26.35 -9.44
C ALA A 325 18.95 26.80 -10.10
N SER A 326 17.85 26.72 -9.35
CA SER A 326 16.49 26.97 -9.87
C SER A 326 16.26 28.36 -10.48
N PRO A 327 16.74 29.48 -9.91
CA PRO A 327 16.51 30.82 -10.47
C PRO A 327 17.04 30.96 -11.90
N GLU A 328 18.26 30.50 -12.18
CA GLU A 328 18.86 30.59 -13.52
C GLU A 328 18.12 29.67 -14.51
N PHE A 329 17.79 28.45 -14.11
CA PHE A 329 17.08 27.55 -15.01
C PHE A 329 15.69 28.05 -15.39
N LYS A 330 14.97 28.74 -14.49
CA LYS A 330 13.65 29.34 -14.78
C LYS A 330 13.71 30.39 -15.89
N GLN A 331 14.82 31.10 -16.03
CA GLN A 331 15.01 32.11 -17.09
C GLN A 331 15.30 31.47 -18.45
N HIS A 332 15.61 30.18 -18.49
CA HIS A 332 15.97 29.46 -19.70
C HIS A 332 14.78 28.68 -20.28
N ARG A 333 14.57 28.75 -21.61
CA ARG A 333 13.48 28.03 -22.31
C ARG A 333 13.46 26.51 -22.05
N GLY A 334 14.61 25.93 -21.70
CA GLY A 334 14.75 24.52 -21.35
C GLY A 334 14.12 24.11 -20.00
N TRP A 335 13.68 25.06 -19.16
CA TRP A 335 13.10 24.83 -17.84
C TRP A 335 11.99 23.79 -17.84
N HIS A 336 11.09 23.84 -18.84
CA HIS A 336 9.93 22.96 -18.93
C HIS A 336 10.30 21.47 -18.98
N SER A 337 11.51 21.14 -19.45
CA SER A 337 12.02 19.77 -19.49
C SER A 337 12.82 19.36 -18.25
N LEU A 338 13.41 20.31 -17.52
CA LEU A 338 14.23 20.07 -16.32
C LEU A 338 13.40 20.02 -15.04
N ASN A 339 12.43 20.92 -14.93
CA ASN A 339 11.59 21.06 -13.75
C ASN A 339 10.91 19.74 -13.32
N PRO A 340 10.33 18.93 -14.23
CA PRO A 340 9.78 17.63 -13.85
C PRO A 340 10.81 16.66 -13.24
N ILE A 341 12.04 16.65 -13.75
CA ILE A 341 13.12 15.78 -13.25
C ILE A 341 13.54 16.23 -11.84
N LEU A 342 13.75 17.53 -11.65
CA LEU A 342 14.11 18.11 -10.34
C LEU A 342 13.02 17.86 -9.30
N ARG A 343 11.75 18.05 -9.67
CA ARG A 343 10.61 17.71 -8.80
C ARG A 343 10.54 16.22 -8.50
N GLY A 344 10.86 15.37 -9.47
CA GLY A 344 10.99 13.93 -9.27
C GLY A 344 12.00 13.59 -8.18
N ILE A 345 13.21 14.17 -8.26
CA ILE A 345 14.28 13.93 -7.28
C ILE A 345 13.83 14.33 -5.89
N LEU A 346 13.28 15.54 -5.74
CA LEU A 346 12.78 16.04 -4.46
C LEU A 346 11.65 15.17 -3.91
N GLY A 347 10.75 14.69 -4.77
CA GLY A 347 9.66 13.79 -4.38
C GLY A 347 10.15 12.45 -3.83
N ILE A 348 11.18 11.85 -4.45
CA ILE A 348 11.74 10.59 -3.95
C ILE A 348 12.55 10.80 -2.67
N LEU A 349 13.31 11.90 -2.58
CA LEU A 349 14.04 12.23 -1.36
C LEU A 349 13.09 12.39 -0.17
N ALA A 350 11.94 13.05 -0.37
CA ALA A 350 10.90 13.13 0.66
C ALA A 350 10.37 11.76 1.08
N ALA A 351 10.16 10.84 0.14
CA ALA A 351 9.67 9.48 0.43
C ALA A 351 10.68 8.62 1.21
N LEU A 352 11.98 8.77 0.92
CA LEU A 352 13.04 8.03 1.60
C LEU A 352 13.29 8.48 3.04
N THR A 353 13.00 9.75 3.38
CA THR A 353 13.16 10.26 4.76
C THR A 353 12.31 9.50 5.79
N ILE A 354 11.23 8.86 5.33
CA ILE A 354 10.28 8.14 6.20
C ILE A 354 10.83 6.74 6.57
N VAL A 355 11.78 6.17 5.82
CA VAL A 355 12.23 4.77 5.99
C VAL A 355 13.14 4.53 7.20
N PRO A 356 14.19 5.35 7.45
CA PRO A 356 15.11 5.12 8.57
C PRO A 356 14.46 5.29 9.96
N ALA A 357 13.56 6.26 10.11
CA ALA A 357 12.84 6.49 11.36
C ALA A 357 12.02 5.25 11.80
N LEU A 358 11.43 4.54 10.84
CA LEU A 358 10.64 3.33 11.09
C LEU A 358 11.50 2.11 11.43
N THR A 359 12.66 1.96 10.80
CA THR A 359 13.55 0.82 11.09
C THR A 359 14.16 0.90 12.49
N VAL A 360 14.43 2.11 12.99
CA VAL A 360 14.84 2.33 14.38
C VAL A 360 13.69 2.09 15.36
N ALA A 361 12.46 2.53 15.03
CA ALA A 361 11.27 2.30 15.86
C ALA A 361 10.90 0.80 15.96
N VAL A 362 11.12 0.02 14.90
CA VAL A 362 10.86 -1.42 14.83
C VAL A 362 11.95 -2.25 15.54
N ALA A 363 13.17 -1.73 15.67
CA ALA A 363 14.31 -2.44 16.26
C ALA A 363 14.61 -2.08 17.73
N GLY A 364 13.98 -1.05 18.28
CA GLY A 364 14.18 -0.64 19.67
C GLY A 364 13.23 -1.34 20.64
N ASN A 365 13.76 -1.99 21.68
CA ASN A 365 12.96 -2.58 22.78
C ASN A 365 12.26 -1.54 23.68
N GLN A 366 12.39 -0.24 23.37
CA GLN A 366 11.62 0.83 23.97
C GLN A 366 11.07 1.69 22.83
N GLY A 367 9.74 1.73 22.69
CA GLY A 367 9.08 2.55 21.68
C GLY A 367 9.56 4.01 21.71
N TYR A 368 9.53 4.66 20.55
CA TYR A 368 10.02 6.01 20.22
C TYR A 368 9.71 7.12 21.25
N LEU A 369 8.70 6.94 22.11
CA LEU A 369 8.33 7.87 23.19
C LEU A 369 9.36 7.95 24.33
N GLY A 370 10.21 6.94 24.52
CA GLY A 370 11.16 6.90 25.63
C GLY A 370 12.53 7.56 25.37
N THR A 371 12.90 7.77 24.10
CA THR A 371 14.31 8.04 23.76
C THR A 371 14.64 9.44 23.28
N PHE A 372 13.71 10.24 22.75
CA PHE A 372 14.10 11.52 22.12
C PHE A 372 13.18 12.75 22.25
N PHE A 373 11.96 12.67 22.81
CA PHE A 373 11.06 13.84 22.83
C PHE A 373 10.33 14.05 24.16
N HIS A 374 10.95 14.80 25.08
CA HIS A 374 10.25 15.67 26.03
C HIS A 374 10.54 17.12 25.66
N THR A 375 9.68 17.76 24.86
CA THR A 375 9.45 19.22 24.81
C THR A 375 8.31 19.59 23.83
N PRO A 376 7.58 20.70 24.05
CA PRO A 376 6.23 20.94 23.51
C PRO A 376 6.21 21.44 22.06
N LYS A 377 5.04 21.30 21.41
CA LYS A 377 4.77 21.70 20.02
C LYS A 377 4.95 23.21 19.81
N THR A 378 5.69 23.59 18.77
CA THR A 378 5.89 24.99 18.39
C THR A 378 4.85 25.48 17.39
N ASP A 379 4.50 26.77 17.50
CA ASP A 379 3.51 27.54 16.73
C ASP A 379 3.73 27.50 15.19
N ALA A 380 4.96 27.17 14.76
CA ALA A 380 5.32 26.98 13.36
C ALA A 380 4.74 25.69 12.75
N ALA A 381 4.55 24.63 13.55
CA ALA A 381 3.97 23.37 13.09
C ALA A 381 2.46 23.49 12.84
N GLU A 382 1.76 24.32 13.64
CA GLU A 382 0.33 24.59 13.47
C GLU A 382 0.06 25.50 12.26
N LYS A 383 0.92 26.49 11.99
CA LYS A 383 0.81 27.36 10.81
C LYS A 383 1.13 26.68 9.48
N LEU A 384 1.98 25.64 9.50
CA LEU A 384 2.24 24.79 8.32
C LEU A 384 1.09 23.81 8.03
N ALA A 385 0.43 23.30 9.08
CA ALA A 385 -0.74 22.44 8.94
C ALA A 385 -1.96 23.21 8.39
N SER A 386 -2.19 24.45 8.82
CA SER A 386 -3.27 25.30 8.29
C SER A 386 -3.02 25.76 6.85
N PHE A 387 -1.77 26.00 6.44
CA PHE A 387 -1.40 26.27 5.05
C PHE A 387 -1.57 25.05 4.14
N ALA A 388 -1.22 23.85 4.62
CA ALA A 388 -1.46 22.59 3.90
C ALA A 388 -2.95 22.28 3.75
N TRP A 389 -3.77 22.58 4.78
CA TRP A 389 -5.22 22.43 4.74
C TRP A 389 -5.91 23.45 3.81
N GLY A 390 -5.36 24.66 3.68
CA GLY A 390 -5.82 25.66 2.71
C GLY A 390 -5.57 25.27 1.25
N LEU A 391 -4.50 24.51 0.97
CA LEU A 391 -4.22 23.96 -0.37
C LEU A 391 -5.12 22.77 -0.74
N GLU A 392 -5.67 22.04 0.23
CA GLU A 392 -6.65 20.98 0.00
C GLU A 392 -8.05 21.50 -0.35
N LYS A 393 -8.37 22.77 -0.06
CA LYS A 393 -9.66 23.40 -0.40
C LYS A 393 -9.72 24.10 -1.76
N ILE A 394 -8.59 24.21 -2.49
CA ILE A 394 -8.56 24.69 -3.89
C ILE A 394 -8.57 23.47 -4.84
N ARG A 395 -9.31 22.42 -4.49
CA ARG A 395 -9.54 21.28 -5.38
C ARG A 395 -10.90 20.67 -5.20
#